data_AF-A0A6P1ZEC8-F1
#
_entry.id   AF-A0A6P1ZEC8-F1
#
_cell.length_a   1.000
_cell.length_b   1.000
_cell.length_c   1.000
_cell.angle_alpha   90.00
_cell.angle_beta   90.00
_cell.angle_gamma   90.00
#
_symmetry.space_group_name_H-M   'P 1'
#
loop_
_entity.id
_entity.type
_entity.pdbx_description
1 polymer ?
#
loop_
_entity_poly.entity_id
_entity_poly.type
_entity_poly.pdbx_seq_one_letter_code
_entity_poly.pdbx_strand_id
1 'polypeptide(L)'
;MGIETAIGLGISAAGTIGGLVGGGGGSSTQSVTSTPDPMAQAFDIMKTNLMLPQIAEAGTRSGVYDQFYQDNYLPAEKDYLSMYRRMLPGYEALGNASIEAQLALMPAATDLDYQQLQAQSELLGPATQLGLEQIGAAREKLGPQTALDIDRIGGERALLPEATNTIGSFLNASTEGVDPAEWRQRAGVDAQQGLSQAVGQMNRNASRMGLNPGSGAFTNAMKDTYLQGAANKAGAMTDAWRKAEDENYRRLGLGAQVGAQTFGLSGS
;
A
#
# COMPACT_ATOMS: atom_id res chain seq x y z
N MET A 1 -12.79 -22.94 6.04
CA MET A 1 -13.57 -21.70 5.99
C MET A 1 -13.39 -21.02 7.33
N GLY A 2 -12.82 -19.82 7.34
CA GLY A 2 -12.49 -19.09 8.57
C GLY A 2 -11.65 -17.87 8.22
N ILE A 3 -12.35 -16.84 7.75
CA ILE A 3 -11.86 -15.49 7.49
C ILE A 3 -11.74 -14.80 8.84
N GLU A 4 -10.56 -14.29 9.23
CA GLU A 4 -10.46 -13.24 10.25
C GLU A 4 -9.33 -12.26 9.91
N THR A 5 -9.74 -11.22 9.18
CA THR A 5 -9.60 -9.79 9.51
C THR A 5 -8.61 -9.41 10.62
N ALA A 6 -7.46 -8.84 10.24
CA ALA A 6 -6.60 -8.11 11.17
C ALA A 6 -7.07 -6.64 11.24
N ILE A 7 -7.77 -6.31 12.32
CA ILE A 7 -8.10 -4.95 12.75
C ILE A 7 -6.87 -4.37 13.45
N GLY A 8 -6.43 -3.19 13.00
CA GLY A 8 -5.39 -2.42 13.66
C GLY A 8 -5.87 -1.89 15.01
N LEU A 9 -5.04 -2.09 16.03
CA LEU A 9 -5.06 -1.34 17.28
C LEU A 9 -3.61 -1.15 17.73
N GLY A 10 -3.22 0.11 17.85
CA GLY A 10 -1.89 0.51 18.29
C GLY A 10 -1.63 0.13 19.73
N ILE A 11 -0.42 -0.36 19.97
CA ILE A 11 0.15 -0.49 21.31
C ILE A 11 1.52 0.20 21.29
N SER A 12 1.61 1.27 22.06
CA SER A 12 2.85 1.91 22.48
C SER A 12 3.58 1.01 23.47
N ALA A 13 4.88 0.78 23.26
CA ALA A 13 5.89 0.59 24.30
C ALA A 13 7.23 0.27 23.61
N ALA A 14 7.93 1.29 23.14
CA ALA A 14 9.30 1.15 22.67
C ALA A 14 10.24 1.22 23.87
N GLY A 15 10.69 0.06 24.33
CA GLY A 15 11.82 -0.11 25.23
C GLY A 15 12.88 -0.98 24.57
N THR A 16 14.01 -0.35 24.25
CA THR A 16 15.37 -0.93 24.20
C THR A 16 15.68 -1.96 23.11
N ILE A 17 16.67 -1.65 22.24
CA ILE A 17 18.03 -2.23 22.24
C ILE A 17 18.81 -1.57 21.09
N GLY A 18 20.12 -1.38 21.31
CA GLY A 18 20.99 -0.48 20.56
C GLY A 18 21.50 -1.01 19.21
N GLY A 19 22.31 -0.18 18.56
CA GLY A 19 23.02 -0.60 17.34
C GLY A 19 23.40 0.52 16.38
N LEU A 20 24.40 1.32 16.78
CA LEU A 20 25.57 1.74 15.99
C LEU A 20 25.43 2.37 14.56
N VAL A 21 26.16 3.50 14.40
CA VAL A 21 26.91 4.01 13.22
C VAL A 21 26.36 5.21 12.43
N GLY A 22 27.22 6.23 12.32
CA GLY A 22 27.24 7.32 11.33
C GLY A 22 26.72 8.65 11.90
N GLY A 23 27.44 9.77 11.96
CA GLY A 23 28.57 10.27 11.17
C GLY A 23 28.21 11.68 10.68
N GLY A 24 28.93 12.71 11.12
CA GLY A 24 28.72 14.13 10.77
C GLY A 24 28.51 14.97 12.03
N GLY A 25 29.48 15.73 12.51
CA GLY A 25 30.02 16.90 11.82
C GLY A 25 29.49 18.15 12.53
N GLY A 26 30.01 18.40 13.74
CA GLY A 26 29.56 19.51 14.59
C GLY A 26 30.69 19.94 15.51
N SER A 27 31.34 21.04 15.14
CA SER A 27 32.37 21.75 15.89
C SER A 27 31.97 21.96 17.36
N SER A 28 32.49 21.14 18.27
CA SER A 28 32.56 21.48 19.69
C SER A 28 33.92 22.09 19.98
N THR A 29 33.97 23.41 20.13
CA THR A 29 34.99 24.05 20.98
C THR A 29 34.81 23.49 22.38
N GLN A 30 35.46 22.36 22.68
CA GLN A 30 35.68 21.97 24.06
C GLN A 30 36.63 23.01 24.62
N SER A 31 36.09 23.95 25.40
CA SER A 31 36.90 24.65 26.38
C SER A 31 37.53 23.54 27.21
N VAL A 32 38.83 23.32 27.03
CA VAL A 32 39.62 22.63 28.05
C VAL A 32 39.52 23.56 29.25
N THR A 33 38.47 23.38 30.06
CA THR A 33 38.52 23.77 31.45
C THR A 33 39.64 22.90 31.99
N SER A 34 40.85 23.46 31.98
CA SER A 34 41.95 23.00 32.80
C SER A 34 41.37 22.96 34.19
N THR A 35 40.86 21.79 34.60
CA THR A 35 40.64 21.49 36.01
C THR A 35 41.95 21.87 36.65
N PRO A 36 41.98 22.92 37.50
CA PRO A 36 43.22 23.34 38.13
C PRO A 36 43.79 22.10 38.79
N ASP A 37 45.06 21.80 38.51
CA ASP A 37 45.71 20.60 39.05
C ASP A 37 45.32 20.50 40.53
N PRO A 38 44.70 19.40 40.98
CA PRO A 38 44.24 19.30 42.37
C PRO A 38 45.41 19.50 43.36
N MET A 39 46.65 19.28 42.90
CA MET A 39 47.87 19.63 43.63
C MET A 39 48.16 21.14 43.68
N ALA A 40 47.88 21.91 42.64
CA ALA A 40 48.02 23.37 42.65
C ALA A 40 47.03 23.99 43.66
N GLN A 41 45.80 23.47 43.75
CA GLN A 41 44.85 23.88 44.78
C GLN A 41 45.27 23.45 46.18
N ALA A 42 45.81 22.25 46.36
CA ALA A 42 46.34 21.79 47.65
C ALA A 42 47.50 22.68 48.15
N PHE A 43 48.36 23.14 47.23
CA PHE A 43 49.47 24.04 47.56
C PHE A 43 48.96 25.42 48.00
N ASP A 44 47.97 25.97 47.30
CA ASP A 44 47.38 27.27 47.63
C ASP A 44 46.61 27.24 48.96
N ILE A 45 45.90 26.14 49.25
CA ILE A 45 45.18 25.91 50.51
C ILE A 45 46.15 25.71 51.67
N MET A 46 47.27 25.00 51.48
CA MET A 46 48.31 24.86 52.52
C MET A 46 48.99 26.20 52.81
N LYS A 47 49.31 26.98 51.78
CA LYS A 47 49.98 28.27 51.91
C LYS A 47 49.13 29.31 52.65
N THR A 48 47.82 29.31 52.42
CA THR A 48 46.88 30.26 53.05
C THR A 48 46.49 29.86 54.47
N ASN A 49 46.24 28.58 54.76
CA ASN A 49 45.73 28.15 56.07
C ASN A 49 46.80 27.98 57.16
N LEU A 50 48.08 27.74 56.82
CA LEU A 50 49.15 27.63 57.82
C LEU A 50 49.92 28.93 58.07
N MET A 51 49.95 29.87 57.13
CA MET A 51 50.77 31.10 57.30
C MET A 51 50.05 32.24 58.03
N LEU A 52 48.71 32.28 58.04
CA LEU A 52 48.00 33.44 58.61
C LEU A 52 47.84 33.47 60.14
N PRO A 53 47.79 32.36 60.91
CA PRO A 53 47.62 32.46 62.36
C PRO A 53 48.91 32.73 63.17
N GLN A 54 50.11 32.54 62.62
CA GLN A 54 51.37 32.67 63.40
C GLN A 54 52.29 33.83 63.00
N ILE A 55 52.07 34.49 61.84
CA ILE A 55 52.77 35.73 61.50
C ILE A 55 52.35 36.89 62.43
N ALA A 56 51.15 36.81 63.02
CA ALA A 56 50.65 37.84 63.93
C ALA A 56 51.45 37.94 65.25
N GLU A 57 52.25 36.94 65.63
CA GLU A 57 53.06 36.97 66.86
C GLU A 57 54.59 36.97 66.64
N ALA A 58 55.09 36.82 65.40
CA ALA A 58 56.52 36.79 65.11
C ALA A 58 57.04 38.09 64.47
N GLY A 59 56.71 39.25 65.04
CA GLY A 59 57.12 40.57 64.56
C GLY A 59 58.62 40.90 64.66
N THR A 60 59.50 40.00 65.08
CA THR A 60 60.95 40.28 65.22
C THR A 60 61.81 39.01 65.17
N ARG A 61 62.16 38.51 63.98
CA ARG A 61 63.40 37.71 63.68
C ARG A 61 63.35 37.15 62.24
N SER A 62 64.12 37.74 61.32
CA SER A 62 64.31 37.25 59.94
C SER A 62 64.79 35.79 59.86
N GLY A 63 65.42 35.25 60.91
CA GLY A 63 65.89 33.87 60.93
C GLY A 63 64.81 32.82 61.23
N VAL A 64 63.73 33.16 61.94
CA VAL A 64 62.70 32.18 62.36
C VAL A 64 61.84 31.73 61.18
N TYR A 65 61.60 32.64 60.23
CA TYR A 65 60.84 32.35 59.01
C TYR A 65 61.60 31.41 58.06
N ASP A 66 62.88 31.67 57.85
CA ASP A 66 63.76 30.81 57.06
C ASP A 66 63.92 29.43 57.71
N GLN A 67 64.07 29.37 59.04
CA GLN A 67 64.18 28.11 59.76
C GLN A 67 62.88 27.31 59.72
N PHE A 68 61.73 27.96 59.91
CA PHE A 68 60.43 27.31 59.79
C PHE A 68 60.16 26.78 58.38
N TYR A 69 60.53 27.52 57.33
CA TYR A 69 60.43 27.06 55.94
C TYR A 69 61.37 25.87 55.68
N GLN A 70 62.63 25.98 56.13
CA GLN A 70 63.63 24.92 55.98
C GLN A 70 63.25 23.62 56.71
N ASP A 71 62.66 23.73 57.90
CA ASP A 71 62.33 22.57 58.73
C ASP A 71 61.01 21.90 58.32
N ASN A 72 60.01 22.68 57.86
CA ASN A 72 58.66 22.16 57.65
C ASN A 72 58.28 21.99 56.16
N TYR A 73 58.75 22.86 55.27
CA TYR A 73 58.29 22.90 53.87
C TYR A 73 59.33 22.40 52.88
N LEU A 74 60.61 22.71 53.10
CA LEU A 74 61.69 22.26 52.22
C LEU A 74 61.78 20.73 52.08
N PRO A 75 61.53 19.91 53.13
CA PRO A 75 61.50 18.45 52.98
C PRO A 75 60.34 18.00 52.08
N ALA A 76 59.14 18.56 52.29
CA ALA A 76 57.97 18.24 51.48
C ALA A 76 58.17 18.63 50.01
N GLU A 77 58.73 19.80 49.74
CA GLU A 77 59.04 20.27 48.38
C GLU A 77 60.05 19.34 47.67
N LYS A 78 61.08 18.88 48.40
CA LYS A 78 62.04 17.89 47.89
C LYS A 78 61.38 16.55 47.59
N ASP A 79 60.49 16.08 48.44
CA ASP A 79 59.73 14.84 48.22
C ASP A 79 58.84 14.95 46.98
N TYR A 80 58.11 16.05 46.82
CA TYR A 80 57.30 16.31 45.62
C TYR A 80 58.16 16.33 44.35
N LEU A 81 59.27 17.06 44.34
CA LEU A 81 60.18 17.10 43.19
C LEU A 81 60.81 15.74 42.89
N SER A 82 61.10 14.94 43.91
CA SER A 82 61.62 13.58 43.75
C SER A 82 60.57 12.65 43.12
N MET A 83 59.30 12.79 43.50
CA MET A 83 58.19 12.06 42.91
C MET A 83 58.00 12.44 41.45
N TYR A 84 58.04 13.74 41.11
CA TYR A 84 57.98 14.19 39.71
C TYR A 84 59.15 13.65 38.88
N ARG A 85 60.38 13.73 39.39
CA ARG A 85 61.56 13.13 38.73
C ARG A 85 61.42 11.62 38.53
N ARG A 86 60.72 10.93 39.44
CA ARG A 86 60.47 9.49 39.32
C ARG A 86 59.37 9.15 38.33
N MET A 87 58.37 10.02 38.15
CA MET A 87 57.25 9.79 37.24
C MET A 87 57.52 10.23 35.80
N LEU A 88 58.24 11.33 35.59
CA LEU A 88 58.53 11.89 34.25
C LEU A 88 59.02 10.84 33.24
N PRO A 89 60.03 10.00 33.58
CA PRO A 89 60.52 8.98 32.66
C PRO A 89 59.45 7.95 32.29
N GLY A 90 58.52 7.65 33.20
CA GLY A 90 57.41 6.73 32.95
C GLY A 90 56.39 7.29 31.98
N TYR A 91 56.08 8.59 32.06
CA TYR A 91 55.18 9.26 31.11
C TYR A 91 55.78 9.34 29.70
N GLU A 92 57.07 9.67 29.59
CA GLU A 92 57.78 9.69 28.31
C GLU A 92 57.86 8.29 27.70
N ALA A 93 58.15 7.26 28.50
CA ALA A 93 58.18 5.87 28.06
C ALA A 93 56.80 5.40 27.55
N LEU A 94 55.71 5.78 28.23
CA LEU A 94 54.35 5.41 27.82
C LEU A 94 53.94 6.11 26.51
N GLY A 95 54.28 7.39 26.36
CA GLY A 95 54.10 8.13 25.12
C GLY A 95 54.86 7.50 23.96
N ASN A 96 56.15 7.20 24.16
CA ASN A 96 56.99 6.55 23.14
C ASN A 96 56.46 5.15 22.77
N ALA A 97 56.05 4.35 23.76
CA ALA A 97 55.47 3.03 23.51
C ALA A 97 54.15 3.11 22.73
N SER A 98 53.33 4.13 22.95
CA SER A 98 52.08 4.33 22.20
C SER A 98 52.34 4.71 20.73
N ILE A 99 53.36 5.54 20.48
CA ILE A 99 53.80 5.92 19.14
C ILE A 99 54.38 4.69 18.42
N GLU A 100 55.22 3.91 19.09
CA GLU A 100 55.82 2.70 18.54
C GLU A 100 54.76 1.65 18.22
N ALA A 101 53.75 1.47 19.07
CA ALA A 101 52.61 0.60 18.79
C ALA A 101 51.79 1.06 17.57
N GLN A 102 51.56 2.38 17.42
CA GLN A 102 50.89 2.93 16.23
C GLN A 102 51.71 2.73 14.96
N LEU A 103 53.02 2.98 15.03
CA LEU A 103 53.95 2.76 13.91
C LEU A 103 54.03 1.28 13.52
N ALA A 104 53.98 0.36 14.50
CA ALA A 104 53.95 -1.08 14.25
C ALA A 104 52.66 -1.54 13.56
N LEU A 105 51.55 -0.84 13.76
CA LEU A 105 50.25 -1.15 13.14
C LEU A 105 50.04 -0.48 11.77
N MET A 106 50.76 0.59 11.45
CA MET A 106 50.65 1.29 10.16
C MET A 106 50.83 0.38 8.93
N PRO A 107 51.82 -0.54 8.88
CA PRO A 107 51.98 -1.46 7.76
C PRO A 107 50.74 -2.33 7.54
N ALA A 108 50.23 -2.94 8.61
CA ALA A 108 49.03 -3.79 8.55
C ALA A 108 47.77 -3.00 8.14
N ALA A 109 47.64 -1.75 8.62
CA ALA A 109 46.56 -0.86 8.19
C ALA A 109 46.68 -0.50 6.70
N THR A 110 47.90 -0.28 6.21
CA THR A 110 48.18 0.01 4.80
C THR A 110 47.87 -1.20 3.92
N ASP A 111 48.29 -2.39 4.33
CA ASP A 111 48.02 -3.64 3.60
C ASP A 111 46.52 -3.94 3.50
N LEU A 112 45.76 -3.67 4.57
CA LEU A 112 44.31 -3.80 4.57
C LEU A 112 43.65 -2.83 3.57
N ASP A 113 44.11 -1.59 3.51
CA ASP A 113 43.60 -0.58 2.57
C ASP A 113 43.88 -1.00 1.11
N TYR A 114 45.08 -1.52 0.84
CA TYR A 114 45.43 -2.11 -0.45
C TYR A 114 44.53 -3.30 -0.82
N GLN A 115 44.29 -4.22 0.11
CA GLN A 115 43.40 -5.36 -0.13
C GLN A 115 41.96 -4.93 -0.40
N GLN A 116 41.46 -3.91 0.33
CA GLN A 116 40.12 -3.36 0.09
C GLN A 116 40.02 -2.68 -1.28
N LEU A 117 41.02 -1.90 -1.67
CA LEU A 117 41.08 -1.27 -2.99
C LEU A 117 41.15 -2.30 -4.12
N GLN A 118 41.95 -3.36 -3.94
CA GLN A 118 42.04 -4.44 -4.91
C GLN A 118 40.71 -5.16 -5.05
N ALA A 119 40.05 -5.52 -3.94
CA ALA A 119 38.74 -6.16 -3.96
C ALA A 119 37.68 -5.27 -4.64
N GLN A 120 37.68 -3.95 -4.39
CA GLN A 120 36.79 -3.02 -5.07
C GLN A 120 37.06 -2.95 -6.58
N SER A 121 38.33 -2.96 -6.98
CA SER A 121 38.73 -2.98 -8.40
C SER A 121 38.31 -4.28 -9.09
N GLU A 122 38.44 -5.43 -8.42
CA GLU A 122 38.02 -6.73 -8.95
C GLU A 122 36.50 -6.82 -9.12
N LEU A 123 35.72 -6.14 -8.26
CA LEU A 123 34.26 -6.09 -8.35
C LEU A 123 33.74 -5.14 -9.44
N LEU A 124 34.53 -4.15 -9.85
CA LEU A 124 34.10 -3.13 -10.82
C LEU A 124 33.74 -3.74 -12.18
N GLY A 125 34.53 -4.72 -12.64
CA GLY A 125 34.31 -5.41 -13.91
C GLY A 125 33.00 -6.21 -13.94
N PRO A 126 32.80 -7.18 -13.02
CA PRO A 126 31.56 -7.94 -12.89
C PRO A 126 30.32 -7.06 -12.67
N ALA A 127 30.42 -5.99 -11.86
CA ALA A 127 29.32 -5.05 -11.66
C ALA A 127 28.92 -4.34 -12.96
N THR A 128 29.92 -3.95 -13.76
CA THR A 128 29.68 -3.33 -15.08
C THR A 128 29.05 -4.32 -16.06
N GLN A 129 29.51 -5.58 -16.08
CA GLN A 129 28.94 -6.63 -16.93
C GLN A 129 27.49 -6.93 -16.58
N LEU A 130 27.18 -7.07 -15.29
CA LEU A 130 25.80 -7.27 -14.84
C LEU A 130 24.89 -6.11 -15.25
N GLY A 131 25.37 -4.86 -15.16
CA GLY A 131 24.64 -3.70 -15.64
C GLY A 131 24.35 -3.76 -17.15
N LEU A 132 25.33 -4.18 -17.95
CA LEU A 132 25.16 -4.36 -19.40
C LEU A 132 24.18 -5.49 -19.73
N GLU A 133 24.25 -6.61 -19.02
CA GLU A 133 23.31 -7.74 -19.18
C GLU A 133 21.88 -7.34 -18.82
N GLN A 134 21.68 -6.59 -17.74
CA GLN A 134 20.38 -6.06 -17.35
C GLN A 134 19.80 -5.11 -18.41
N ILE A 135 20.63 -4.24 -18.98
CA ILE A 135 20.24 -3.35 -20.08
C ILE A 135 19.90 -4.16 -21.34
N GLY A 136 20.69 -5.19 -21.66
CA GLY A 136 20.45 -6.10 -22.78
C GLY A 136 19.11 -6.82 -22.65
N ALA A 137 18.86 -7.44 -21.49
CA ALA A 137 17.61 -8.13 -21.19
C ALA A 137 16.40 -7.18 -21.20
N ALA A 138 16.55 -5.94 -20.72
CA ALA A 138 15.49 -4.94 -20.79
C ALA A 138 15.18 -4.55 -22.25
N ARG A 139 16.20 -4.36 -23.09
CA ARG A 139 16.02 -4.08 -24.53
C ARG A 139 15.39 -5.25 -25.28
N GLU A 140 15.78 -6.48 -24.95
CA GLU A 140 15.22 -7.69 -25.57
C GLU A 140 13.72 -7.83 -25.27
N LYS A 141 13.27 -7.46 -24.07
CA LYS A 141 11.85 -7.49 -23.69
C LYS A 141 11.01 -6.39 -24.34
N LEU A 142 11.62 -5.25 -24.67
CA LEU A 142 10.90 -4.08 -25.19
C LEU A 142 10.22 -4.37 -26.53
N GLY A 143 10.88 -5.10 -27.43
CA GLY A 143 10.32 -5.46 -28.75
C GLY A 143 9.05 -6.31 -28.64
N PRO A 144 9.10 -7.49 -27.99
CA PRO A 144 7.93 -8.33 -27.74
C PRO A 144 6.80 -7.61 -26.98
N GLN A 145 7.13 -6.78 -25.99
CA GLN A 145 6.11 -5.98 -25.28
C GLN A 145 5.41 -5.01 -26.23
N THR A 146 6.17 -4.29 -27.07
CA THR A 146 5.60 -3.37 -28.06
C THR A 146 4.72 -4.11 -29.08
N ALA A 147 5.14 -5.30 -29.52
CA ALA A 147 4.37 -6.12 -30.44
C ALA A 147 3.04 -6.61 -29.82
N LEU A 148 3.07 -7.08 -28.57
CA LEU A 148 1.86 -7.49 -27.84
C LEU A 148 0.90 -6.31 -27.63
N ASP A 149 1.42 -5.12 -27.33
CA ASP A 149 0.59 -3.92 -27.20
C ASP A 149 -0.05 -3.53 -28.54
N ILE A 150 0.68 -3.64 -29.64
CA ILE A 150 0.14 -3.42 -31.00
C ILE A 150 -0.97 -4.43 -31.31
N ASP A 151 -0.74 -5.72 -31.04
CA ASP A 151 -1.72 -6.78 -31.28
C ASP A 151 -2.98 -6.59 -30.44
N ARG A 152 -2.83 -6.21 -29.17
CA ARG A 152 -3.94 -5.87 -28.28
C ARG A 152 -4.75 -4.70 -28.82
N ILE A 153 -4.10 -3.60 -29.18
CA ILE A 153 -4.76 -2.42 -29.75
C ILE A 153 -5.47 -2.79 -31.06
N GLY A 154 -4.84 -3.62 -31.89
CA GLY A 154 -5.42 -4.14 -33.14
C GLY A 154 -6.70 -4.95 -32.89
N GLY A 155 -6.66 -5.88 -31.93
CA GLY A 155 -7.80 -6.68 -31.51
C GLY A 155 -8.93 -5.83 -30.95
N GLU A 156 -8.62 -4.89 -30.04
CA GLU A 156 -9.60 -3.95 -29.49
C GLU A 156 -10.25 -3.11 -30.60
N ARG A 157 -9.46 -2.58 -31.56
CA ARG A 157 -9.99 -1.83 -32.70
C ARG A 157 -10.87 -2.65 -33.63
N ALA A 158 -10.59 -3.95 -33.79
CA ALA A 158 -11.41 -4.85 -34.60
C ALA A 158 -12.76 -5.16 -33.94
N LEU A 159 -12.81 -5.20 -32.60
CA LEU A 159 -14.03 -5.48 -31.83
C LEU A 159 -14.92 -4.24 -31.67
N LEU A 160 -14.37 -3.03 -31.72
CA LEU A 160 -15.13 -1.78 -31.57
C LEU A 160 -16.33 -1.66 -32.55
N PRO A 161 -16.19 -1.91 -33.87
CA PRO A 161 -17.31 -1.88 -34.81
C PRO A 161 -18.38 -2.92 -34.48
N GLU A 162 -17.99 -4.12 -34.08
CA GLU A 162 -18.92 -5.21 -33.74
C GLU A 162 -19.71 -4.87 -32.47
N ALA A 163 -19.04 -4.38 -31.43
CA ALA A 163 -19.68 -3.88 -30.22
C ALA A 163 -20.63 -2.70 -30.53
N THR A 164 -20.22 -1.78 -31.41
CA THR A 164 -21.04 -0.64 -31.81
C THR A 164 -22.29 -1.09 -32.56
N ASN A 165 -22.14 -2.03 -33.51
CA ASN A 165 -23.26 -2.56 -34.29
C ASN A 165 -24.25 -3.36 -33.42
N THR A 166 -23.74 -4.18 -32.50
CA THR A 166 -24.59 -4.95 -31.58
C THR A 166 -25.37 -4.04 -30.64
N ILE A 167 -24.73 -3.03 -30.05
CA ILE A 167 -25.41 -2.01 -29.23
C ILE A 167 -26.45 -1.25 -30.07
N GLY A 168 -26.10 -0.82 -31.28
CA GLY A 168 -27.02 -0.14 -32.19
C GLY A 168 -28.24 -1.00 -32.55
N SER A 169 -28.02 -2.29 -32.85
CA SER A 169 -29.10 -3.23 -33.14
C SER A 169 -29.99 -3.49 -31.92
N PHE A 170 -29.42 -3.56 -30.72
CA PHE A 170 -30.16 -3.71 -29.47
C PHE A 170 -31.00 -2.46 -29.17
N LEU A 171 -30.46 -1.26 -29.36
CA LEU A 171 -31.18 0.00 -29.17
C LEU A 171 -32.32 0.16 -30.19
N ASN A 172 -32.08 -0.19 -31.46
CA ASN A 172 -33.14 -0.18 -32.48
C ASN A 172 -34.24 -1.18 -32.14
N ALA A 173 -33.90 -2.43 -31.82
CA ALA A 173 -34.88 -3.46 -31.45
C ALA A 173 -35.63 -3.13 -30.13
N SER A 174 -35.02 -2.35 -29.25
CA SER A 174 -35.64 -1.88 -28.01
C SER A 174 -36.60 -0.69 -28.23
N THR A 175 -36.40 0.08 -29.30
CA THR A 175 -37.21 1.27 -29.63
C THR A 175 -38.31 0.99 -30.64
N GLU A 176 -38.16 -0.02 -31.49
CA GLU A 176 -39.18 -0.43 -32.48
C GLU A 176 -40.46 -0.99 -31.83
N GLY A 177 -40.41 -1.36 -30.55
CA GLY A 177 -41.58 -1.85 -29.81
C GLY A 177 -42.19 -3.12 -30.42
N VAL A 178 -43.30 -3.54 -29.82
CA VAL A 178 -44.12 -4.68 -30.22
C VAL A 178 -45.51 -4.14 -30.50
N ASP A 179 -46.08 -4.44 -31.67
CA ASP A 179 -47.43 -3.97 -32.02
C ASP A 179 -48.50 -4.69 -31.17
N PRO A 180 -49.19 -3.98 -30.26
CA PRO A 180 -50.24 -4.57 -29.43
C PRO A 180 -51.46 -5.00 -30.25
N ALA A 181 -51.66 -4.48 -31.47
CA ALA A 181 -52.72 -4.92 -32.37
C ALA A 181 -52.43 -6.30 -32.97
N GLU A 182 -51.19 -6.56 -33.39
CA GLU A 182 -50.80 -7.86 -33.94
C GLU A 182 -50.89 -8.97 -32.88
N TRP A 183 -50.46 -8.69 -31.65
CA TRP A 183 -50.54 -9.64 -30.53
C TRP A 183 -51.98 -9.98 -30.15
N ARG A 184 -52.87 -8.98 -30.16
CA ARG A 184 -54.32 -9.19 -30.01
C ARG A 184 -54.87 -10.10 -31.10
N GLN A 185 -54.50 -9.85 -32.36
CA GLN A 185 -54.99 -10.65 -33.47
C GLN A 185 -54.54 -12.11 -33.36
N ARG A 186 -53.26 -12.35 -33.03
CA ARG A 186 -52.72 -13.69 -32.80
C ARG A 186 -53.44 -14.41 -31.65
N ALA A 187 -53.56 -13.78 -30.49
CA ALA A 187 -54.28 -14.34 -29.34
C ALA A 187 -55.76 -14.61 -29.66
N GLY A 188 -56.38 -13.76 -30.47
CA GLY A 188 -57.74 -13.94 -30.96
C GLY A 188 -57.90 -15.16 -31.87
N VAL A 189 -56.92 -15.40 -32.74
CA VAL A 189 -56.88 -16.57 -33.62
C VAL A 189 -56.69 -17.85 -32.79
N ASP A 190 -55.78 -17.85 -31.82
CA ASP A 190 -55.52 -19.00 -30.95
C ASP A 190 -56.76 -19.36 -30.11
N ALA A 191 -57.42 -18.35 -29.53
CA ALA A 191 -58.68 -18.55 -28.80
C ALA A 191 -59.80 -19.07 -29.71
N GLN A 192 -59.85 -18.62 -30.97
CA GLN A 192 -60.82 -19.11 -31.96
C GLN A 192 -60.56 -20.58 -32.34
N GLN A 193 -59.30 -20.98 -32.46
CA GLN A 193 -58.92 -22.37 -32.72
C GLN A 193 -59.32 -23.26 -31.54
N GLY A 194 -59.04 -22.82 -30.30
CA GLY A 194 -59.47 -23.51 -29.09
C GLY A 194 -60.99 -23.67 -29.00
N LEU A 195 -61.75 -22.62 -29.34
CA LEU A 195 -63.21 -22.68 -29.42
C LEU A 195 -63.70 -23.68 -30.48
N SER A 196 -63.08 -23.70 -31.66
CA SER A 196 -63.45 -24.63 -32.74
C SER A 196 -63.24 -26.09 -32.33
N GLN A 197 -62.16 -26.37 -31.57
CA GLN A 197 -61.91 -27.68 -30.99
C GLN A 197 -62.93 -28.05 -29.90
N ALA A 198 -63.28 -27.11 -29.03
CA ALA A 198 -64.28 -27.29 -27.97
C ALA A 198 -65.68 -27.59 -28.55
N VAL A 199 -66.10 -26.85 -29.58
CA VAL A 199 -67.35 -27.11 -30.32
C VAL A 199 -67.31 -28.49 -30.99
N GLY A 200 -66.18 -28.88 -31.58
CA GLY A 200 -66.01 -30.22 -32.15
C GLY A 200 -66.11 -31.33 -31.11
N GLN A 201 -65.60 -31.13 -29.90
CA GLN A 201 -65.75 -32.08 -28.79
C GLN A 201 -67.19 -32.12 -28.25
N MET A 202 -67.83 -30.96 -28.09
CA MET A 202 -69.23 -30.85 -27.68
C MET A 202 -70.15 -31.61 -28.65
N ASN A 203 -69.97 -31.43 -29.97
CA ASN A 203 -70.77 -32.13 -30.98
C ASN A 203 -70.61 -33.66 -30.91
N ARG A 204 -69.39 -34.15 -30.66
CA ARG A 204 -69.14 -35.59 -30.46
C ARG A 204 -69.80 -36.11 -29.19
N ASN A 205 -69.77 -35.35 -28.10
CA ASN A 205 -70.41 -35.71 -26.84
C ASN A 205 -71.94 -35.68 -26.97
N ALA A 206 -72.50 -34.66 -27.60
CA ALA A 206 -73.93 -34.56 -27.89
C ALA A 206 -74.43 -35.73 -28.74
N SER A 207 -73.65 -36.11 -29.77
CA SER A 207 -73.95 -37.29 -30.61
C SER A 207 -73.96 -38.60 -29.79
N ARG A 208 -73.03 -38.75 -28.84
CA ARG A 208 -72.96 -39.92 -27.94
C ARG A 208 -74.09 -39.96 -26.91
N MET A 209 -74.63 -38.80 -26.54
CA MET A 209 -75.76 -38.66 -25.62
C MET A 209 -77.12 -38.71 -26.34
N GLY A 210 -77.15 -38.89 -27.67
CA GLY A 210 -78.39 -38.91 -28.45
C GLY A 210 -79.09 -37.54 -28.52
N LEU A 211 -78.38 -36.45 -28.23
CA LEU A 211 -78.92 -35.09 -28.34
C LEU A 211 -79.06 -34.73 -29.82
N ASN A 212 -80.29 -34.41 -30.24
CA ASN A 212 -80.57 -34.01 -31.61
C ASN A 212 -80.09 -32.57 -31.84
N PRO A 213 -79.38 -32.27 -32.95
CA PRO A 213 -78.99 -30.92 -33.35
C PRO A 213 -80.13 -29.90 -33.45
N GLY A 214 -81.37 -30.36 -33.65
CA GLY A 214 -82.57 -29.51 -33.66
C GLY A 214 -83.22 -29.30 -32.28
N SER A 215 -82.68 -29.89 -31.21
CA SER A 215 -83.24 -29.75 -29.86
C SER A 215 -82.85 -28.43 -29.20
N GLY A 216 -83.77 -27.81 -28.45
CA GLY A 216 -83.50 -26.58 -27.71
C GLY A 216 -82.35 -26.71 -26.69
N ALA A 217 -82.15 -27.91 -26.12
CA ALA A 217 -81.04 -28.20 -25.22
C ALA A 217 -79.68 -28.14 -25.92
N PHE A 218 -79.58 -28.69 -27.14
CA PHE A 218 -78.37 -28.60 -27.97
C PHE A 218 -78.10 -27.16 -28.40
N THR A 219 -79.13 -26.44 -28.85
CA THR A 219 -79.02 -25.03 -29.24
C THR A 219 -78.55 -24.14 -28.09
N ASN A 220 -79.06 -24.35 -26.88
CA ASN A 220 -78.62 -23.61 -25.69
C ASN A 220 -77.18 -23.95 -25.31
N ALA A 221 -76.80 -25.23 -25.29
CA ALA A 221 -75.42 -25.64 -24.99
C ALA A 221 -74.40 -25.08 -26.01
N MET A 222 -74.78 -25.03 -27.29
CA MET A 222 -73.98 -24.45 -28.35
C MET A 222 -73.86 -22.93 -28.17
N LYS A 223 -74.97 -22.23 -27.89
CA LYS A 223 -74.97 -20.80 -27.60
C LYS A 223 -74.09 -20.46 -26.39
N ASP A 224 -74.18 -21.24 -25.32
CA ASP A 224 -73.35 -21.05 -24.13
C ASP A 224 -71.86 -21.27 -24.43
N THR A 225 -71.53 -22.28 -25.24
CA THR A 225 -70.16 -22.54 -25.68
C THR A 225 -69.61 -21.40 -26.54
N TYR A 226 -70.41 -20.82 -27.44
CA TYR A 226 -70.01 -19.65 -28.23
C TYR A 226 -69.89 -18.38 -27.37
N LEU A 227 -70.76 -18.18 -26.38
CA LEU A 227 -70.66 -17.05 -25.44
C LEU A 227 -69.40 -17.16 -24.58
N GLN A 228 -69.11 -18.35 -24.05
CA GLN A 228 -67.87 -18.63 -23.33
C GLN A 228 -66.64 -18.46 -24.23
N GLY A 229 -66.72 -18.94 -25.47
CA GLY A 229 -65.67 -18.76 -26.49
C GLY A 229 -65.40 -17.30 -26.82
N ALA A 230 -66.45 -16.49 -26.98
CA ALA A 230 -66.34 -15.06 -27.21
C ALA A 230 -65.75 -14.31 -26.00
N ALA A 231 -66.16 -14.67 -24.78
CA ALA A 231 -65.59 -14.13 -23.55
C ALA A 231 -64.10 -14.50 -23.40
N ASN A 232 -63.75 -15.77 -23.66
CA ASN A 232 -62.36 -16.24 -23.61
C ASN A 232 -61.50 -15.56 -24.69
N LYS A 233 -62.04 -15.35 -25.88
CA LYS A 233 -61.36 -14.63 -26.97
C LYS A 233 -61.12 -13.17 -26.63
N ALA A 234 -62.12 -12.48 -26.09
CA ALA A 234 -61.99 -11.08 -25.65
C ALA A 234 -61.01 -10.94 -24.47
N GLY A 235 -61.04 -11.88 -23.52
CA GLY A 235 -60.07 -11.95 -22.42
C GLY A 235 -58.65 -12.18 -22.91
N ALA A 236 -58.43 -13.17 -23.78
CA ALA A 236 -57.13 -13.48 -24.36
C ALA A 236 -56.55 -12.30 -25.17
N MET A 237 -57.39 -11.58 -25.94
CA MET A 237 -56.97 -10.36 -26.63
C MET A 237 -56.56 -9.27 -25.63
N THR A 238 -57.35 -9.05 -24.57
CA THR A 238 -57.06 -8.02 -23.56
C THR A 238 -55.75 -8.32 -22.81
N ASP A 239 -55.53 -9.58 -22.44
CA ASP A 239 -54.31 -10.00 -21.76
C ASP A 239 -53.09 -9.93 -22.68
N ALA A 240 -53.24 -10.30 -23.96
CA ALA A 240 -52.16 -10.18 -24.96
C ALA A 240 -51.77 -8.72 -25.21
N TRP A 241 -52.75 -7.81 -25.21
CA TRP A 241 -52.51 -6.38 -25.33
C TRP A 241 -51.72 -5.83 -24.15
N ARG A 242 -52.15 -6.14 -22.90
CA ARG A 242 -51.42 -5.72 -21.69
C ARG A 242 -49.98 -6.24 -21.67
N LYS A 243 -49.79 -7.52 -22.01
CA LYS A 243 -48.45 -8.12 -22.10
C LYS A 243 -47.56 -7.45 -23.15
N ALA A 244 -48.13 -7.04 -24.29
CA ALA A 244 -47.38 -6.33 -25.32
C ALA A 244 -46.98 -4.92 -24.84
N GLU A 245 -47.84 -4.22 -24.12
CA GLU A 245 -47.51 -2.92 -23.51
C GLU A 245 -46.44 -3.05 -22.42
N ASP A 246 -46.59 -4.01 -21.51
CA ASP A 246 -45.59 -4.28 -20.46
C ASP A 246 -44.22 -4.60 -21.04
N GLU A 247 -44.17 -5.39 -22.12
CA GLU A 247 -42.93 -5.72 -22.83
C GLU A 247 -42.33 -4.48 -23.53
N ASN A 248 -43.15 -3.58 -24.07
CA ASN A 248 -42.69 -2.30 -24.63
C ASN A 248 -42.05 -1.42 -23.56
N TYR A 249 -42.69 -1.30 -22.39
CA TYR A 249 -42.11 -0.55 -21.28
C TYR A 249 -40.82 -1.17 -20.75
N ARG A 250 -40.75 -2.50 -20.66
CA ARG A 250 -39.54 -3.22 -20.26
C ARG A 250 -38.39 -2.99 -21.25
N ARG A 251 -38.66 -3.03 -22.56
CA ARG A 251 -37.67 -2.77 -23.62
C ARG A 251 -37.18 -1.33 -23.62
N LEU A 252 -38.08 -0.37 -23.47
CA LEU A 252 -37.72 1.05 -23.33
C LEU A 252 -36.85 1.30 -22.09
N GLY A 253 -37.16 0.66 -20.95
CA GLY A 253 -36.34 0.75 -19.74
C GLY A 253 -34.93 0.17 -19.91
N LEU A 254 -34.81 -0.99 -20.56
CA LEU A 254 -33.52 -1.61 -20.87
C LEU A 254 -32.71 -0.78 -21.88
N GLY A 255 -33.36 -0.25 -22.91
CA GLY A 255 -32.74 0.66 -23.87
C GLY A 255 -32.25 1.96 -23.23
N ALA A 256 -33.03 2.54 -22.31
CA ALA A 256 -32.63 3.73 -21.55
C ALA A 256 -31.44 3.45 -20.62
N GLN A 257 -31.39 2.28 -19.98
CA GLN A 257 -30.28 1.86 -19.13
C GLN A 257 -28.98 1.68 -19.92
N VAL A 258 -29.03 1.01 -21.06
CA VAL A 258 -27.88 0.84 -21.96
C VAL A 258 -27.45 2.20 -22.52
N GLY A 259 -28.40 3.05 -22.92
CA GLY A 259 -28.13 4.42 -23.34
C GLY A 259 -27.41 5.25 -22.26
N ALA A 260 -27.87 5.18 -21.00
CA ALA A 260 -27.24 5.89 -19.89
C ALA A 260 -25.81 5.41 -19.58
N GLN A 261 -25.55 4.10 -19.70
CA GLN A 261 -24.22 3.51 -19.52
C GLN A 261 -23.28 3.83 -20.68
N THR A 262 -23.78 3.87 -21.92
CA THR A 262 -22.97 4.07 -23.13
C THR A 262 -22.64 5.55 -23.37
N PHE A 263 -23.52 6.47 -22.98
CA PHE A 263 -23.34 7.93 -23.15
C PHE A 263 -22.88 8.66 -21.88
N GLY A 264 -22.47 7.93 -20.83
CA GLY A 264 -21.86 8.54 -19.64
C GLY A 264 -22.82 9.39 -18.79
N LEU A 265 -24.13 9.11 -18.83
CA LEU A 265 -25.13 9.76 -17.95
C LEU A 265 -25.33 9.02 -16.62
N SER A 266 -24.47 8.04 -16.31
CA SER A 266 -24.33 7.51 -14.96
C SER A 266 -23.62 8.55 -14.09
N GLY A 267 -24.40 9.28 -13.31
CA GLY A 267 -23.97 10.44 -12.52
C GLY A 267 -22.71 10.24 -11.67
N SER A 268 -21.93 11.33 -11.66
CA SER A 268 -21.19 11.87 -10.52
C SER A 268 -22.04 11.98 -9.25
#